data_AF-A0A820JSE1-F1
#
_entry.id   AF-A0A820JSE1-F1
#
_cell.length_a   1.000
_cell.length_b   1.000
_cell.length_c   1.000
_cell.angle_alpha   90.00
_cell.angle_beta   90.00
_cell.angle_gamma   90.00
#
_symmetry.space_group_name_H-M   'P 1'
#
loop_
_entity.id
_entity.type
_entity.pdbx_description
1 polymer ?
#
loop_
_entity_poly.entity_id
_entity_poly.type
_entity_poly.pdbx_seq_one_letter_code
_entity_poly.pdbx_strand_id
1 'polypeptide(L)'
;MRKARYLLDRDLKDKFTAQSIDEHAIDLSLTSPSLYLKEGVTHLVADLKQAVEKTRRSFDRRIYESKQAKQTLENQLRDVHLLIDQLEESIKNTEKAIRDKEQYLKLAHTRLDIRHKRPNVELVYDAPQKRLIEEIREIECEIQRLQERLNESHVRLRNLDRDKLILEKDIETKTNTIFVDEVECHEGLRKSISIEDW
;
A
#
# COMPACT_ATOMS: atom_id res chain seq x y z
N MET A 1 -59.40 45.12 56.55
CA MET A 1 -59.26 45.61 55.16
C MET A 1 -57.85 46.11 54.80
N ARG A 2 -57.22 47.02 55.56
CA ARG A 2 -55.91 47.61 55.22
C ARG A 2 -54.75 46.60 55.11
N LYS A 3 -54.71 45.61 56.00
CA LYS A 3 -53.69 44.54 56.01
C LYS A 3 -53.80 43.62 54.78
N ALA A 4 -55.01 43.27 54.35
CA ALA A 4 -55.23 42.43 53.18
C ALA A 4 -54.81 43.14 51.88
N ARG A 5 -55.15 44.43 51.74
CA ARG A 5 -54.73 45.24 50.59
C ARG A 5 -53.21 45.38 50.50
N TYR A 6 -52.55 45.66 51.63
CA TYR A 6 -51.09 45.73 51.68
C TYR A 6 -50.42 44.40 51.26
N LEU A 7 -50.98 43.26 51.69
CA LEU A 7 -50.45 41.95 51.32
C LEU A 7 -50.64 41.65 49.82
N LEU A 8 -51.78 42.03 49.23
CA LEU A 8 -52.05 41.89 47.80
C LEU A 8 -51.13 42.77 46.95
N ASP A 9 -50.93 44.04 47.34
CA ASP A 9 -50.05 44.95 46.62
C ASP A 9 -48.58 44.48 46.68
N ARG A 10 -48.18 43.88 47.81
CA ARG A 10 -46.86 43.25 47.96
C ARG A 10 -46.72 42.02 47.07
N ASP A 11 -47.70 41.11 47.11
CA ASP A 11 -47.71 39.88 46.30
C ASP A 11 -47.69 40.19 44.80
N LEU A 12 -48.41 41.23 44.37
CA LEU A 12 -48.42 41.68 42.99
C LEU A 12 -47.03 42.17 42.55
N LYS A 13 -46.35 42.94 43.41
CA LYS A 13 -44.98 43.42 43.16
C LYS A 13 -43.98 42.26 43.09
N ASP A 14 -44.10 41.29 43.99
CA ASP A 14 -43.24 40.10 44.01
C ASP A 14 -43.45 39.27 42.73
N LYS A 15 -44.70 39.12 42.25
CA LYS A 15 -45.02 38.46 40.97
C LYS A 15 -44.41 39.15 39.76
N PHE A 16 -44.50 40.48 39.67
CA PHE A 16 -43.87 41.22 38.57
C PHE A 16 -42.34 41.11 38.60
N THR A 17 -41.76 41.09 39.81
CA THR A 17 -40.31 40.90 39.98
C THR A 17 -39.90 39.50 39.55
N ALA A 18 -40.65 38.47 39.95
CA ALA A 18 -40.42 37.09 39.52
C ALA A 18 -40.56 36.92 38.00
N GLN A 19 -41.61 37.48 37.40
CA GLN A 19 -41.81 37.45 35.95
C GLN A 19 -40.64 38.11 35.19
N SER A 20 -40.14 39.25 35.69
CA SER A 20 -39.00 39.93 35.05
C SER A 20 -37.71 39.09 35.14
N ILE A 21 -37.53 38.33 36.22
CA ILE A 21 -36.40 37.41 36.38
C ILE A 21 -36.55 36.22 35.41
N ASP A 22 -37.75 35.65 35.30
CA ASP A 22 -38.02 34.52 34.41
C ASP A 22 -37.83 34.91 32.94
N GLU A 23 -38.34 36.08 32.52
CA GLU A 23 -38.13 36.63 31.17
C GLU A 23 -36.64 36.83 30.89
N HIS A 24 -35.90 37.40 31.84
CA HIS A 24 -34.45 37.57 31.67
C HIS A 24 -33.71 36.24 31.59
N ALA A 25 -34.12 35.23 32.38
CA ALA A 25 -33.49 33.91 32.39
C ALA A 25 -33.72 33.14 31.08
N ILE A 26 -34.85 33.36 30.40
CA ILE A 26 -35.15 32.78 29.09
C ILE A 26 -34.20 33.31 28.01
N ASP A 27 -33.81 34.59 28.10
CA ASP A 27 -32.93 35.25 27.13
C ASP A 27 -31.43 35.00 27.41
N LEU A 28 -31.09 34.35 28.52
CA LEU A 28 -29.71 34.01 28.84
C LEU A 28 -29.21 32.83 27.99
N SER A 29 -28.05 33.03 27.37
CA SER A 29 -27.31 31.98 26.67
C SER A 29 -25.94 31.79 27.32
N LEU A 30 -25.27 30.67 27.03
CA LEU A 30 -23.94 30.37 27.57
C LEU A 30 -22.86 31.42 27.19
N THR A 31 -23.16 32.29 26.23
CA THR A 31 -22.31 33.39 25.76
C THR A 31 -22.74 34.76 26.29
N SER A 32 -23.79 34.85 27.13
CA SER A 32 -24.23 36.11 27.72
C SER A 32 -23.11 36.74 28.59
N PRO A 33 -22.77 38.03 28.43
CA PRO A 33 -21.57 38.64 29.03
C PRO A 33 -21.47 38.59 30.56
N SER A 34 -22.57 38.36 31.26
CA SER A 34 -22.65 38.28 32.73
C SER A 34 -22.65 36.86 33.27
N LEU A 35 -22.68 35.86 32.40
CA LEU A 35 -22.56 34.45 32.76
C LEU A 35 -21.11 34.00 32.57
N TYR A 36 -20.48 33.57 33.64
CA TYR A 36 -19.18 32.91 33.60
C TYR A 36 -19.37 31.43 33.90
N LEU A 37 -18.77 30.58 33.08
CA LEU A 37 -18.65 29.17 33.39
C LEU A 37 -17.87 29.03 34.71
N LYS A 38 -18.34 28.14 35.58
CA LYS A 38 -17.61 27.78 36.80
C LYS A 38 -16.22 27.27 36.39
N GLU A 39 -15.19 27.63 37.15
CA GLU A 39 -13.78 27.37 36.84
C GLU A 39 -13.49 25.89 36.44
N GLY A 40 -14.14 24.92 37.08
CA GLY A 40 -14.01 23.50 36.69
C GLY A 40 -14.54 23.19 35.27
N VAL A 41 -15.55 23.90 34.81
CA VAL A 41 -16.13 23.74 33.46
C VAL A 41 -15.25 24.41 32.40
N THR A 42 -14.63 25.56 32.71
CA THR A 42 -13.69 26.21 31.80
C THR A 42 -12.44 25.36 31.56
N HIS A 43 -11.92 24.71 32.62
CA HIS A 43 -10.80 23.76 32.48
C HIS A 43 -11.19 22.54 31.64
N LEU A 44 -12.40 21.99 31.85
CA LEU A 44 -12.89 20.86 31.07
C LEU A 44 -13.02 21.18 29.57
N VAL A 45 -13.55 22.35 29.23
CA VAL A 45 -13.65 22.79 27.82
C VAL A 45 -12.26 22.95 27.19
N ALA A 46 -11.30 23.50 27.92
CA ALA A 46 -9.92 23.61 27.47
C ALA A 46 -9.27 22.23 27.24
N ASP A 47 -9.46 21.29 28.17
CA ASP A 47 -8.95 19.92 28.07
C ASP A 47 -9.57 19.17 26.88
N LEU A 48 -10.88 19.35 26.63
CA LEU A 48 -11.57 18.77 25.49
C LEU A 48 -11.06 19.32 24.16
N LYS A 49 -10.87 20.65 24.06
CA LYS A 49 -10.27 21.29 22.87
C LYS A 49 -8.86 20.75 22.62
N GLN A 50 -8.04 20.63 23.67
CA GLN A 50 -6.70 20.06 23.56
C GLN A 50 -6.72 18.59 23.13
N ALA A 51 -7.62 17.77 23.68
CA ALA A 51 -7.75 16.36 23.35
C ALA A 51 -8.19 16.13 21.90
N VAL A 52 -9.14 16.94 21.40
CA VAL A 52 -9.57 16.91 20.00
C VAL A 52 -8.43 17.29 19.07
N GLU A 53 -7.74 18.40 19.35
CA GLU A 53 -6.62 18.85 18.51
C GLU A 53 -5.45 17.87 18.51
N LYS A 54 -5.10 17.31 19.68
CA LYS A 54 -4.06 16.27 19.79
C LYS A 54 -4.40 15.05 18.95
N THR A 55 -5.68 14.64 18.99
CA THR A 55 -6.14 13.47 18.22
C THR A 55 -6.18 13.77 16.73
N ARG A 56 -6.65 14.96 16.33
CA ARG A 56 -6.64 15.43 14.93
C ARG A 56 -5.25 15.35 14.32
N ARG A 57 -4.24 15.91 15.00
CA ARG A 57 -2.83 15.82 14.56
C ARG A 57 -2.32 14.38 14.46
N SER A 58 -2.75 13.51 15.38
CA SER A 58 -2.39 12.09 15.33
C SER A 58 -2.96 11.40 14.09
N PHE A 59 -4.21 11.69 13.73
CA PHE A 59 -4.82 11.21 12.49
C PHE A 59 -4.09 11.75 11.26
N ASP A 60 -3.85 13.06 11.18
CA ASP A 60 -3.14 13.69 10.05
C ASP A 60 -1.78 13.02 9.82
N ARG A 61 -1.03 12.81 10.91
CA ARG A 61 0.25 12.12 10.87
C ARG A 61 0.11 10.68 10.38
N ARG A 62 -0.81 9.89 10.93
CA ARG A 62 -1.00 8.48 10.56
C ARG A 62 -1.47 8.31 9.11
N ILE A 63 -2.34 9.20 8.63
CA ILE A 63 -2.81 9.24 7.25
C ILE A 63 -1.63 9.54 6.33
N TYR A 64 -0.82 10.55 6.67
CA TYR A 64 0.38 10.90 5.92
C TYR A 64 1.37 9.72 5.84
N GLU A 65 1.73 9.13 6.99
CA GLU A 65 2.62 7.97 7.06
C GLU A 65 2.06 6.79 6.24
N SER A 66 0.73 6.59 6.29
CA SER A 66 0.05 5.53 5.53
C SER A 66 0.09 5.75 4.02
N LYS A 67 -0.08 7.00 3.57
CA LYS A 67 0.05 7.38 2.16
C LYS A 67 1.48 7.20 1.66
N GLN A 68 2.48 7.60 2.45
CA GLN A 68 3.89 7.38 2.14
C GLN A 68 4.23 5.89 2.02
N ALA A 69 3.74 5.06 2.96
CA ALA A 69 3.93 3.62 2.90
C ALA A 69 3.29 3.01 1.63
N LYS A 70 2.06 3.43 1.29
CA LYS A 70 1.39 3.02 0.04
C LYS A 70 2.22 3.40 -1.20
N GLN A 71 2.71 4.63 -1.26
CA GLN A 71 3.52 5.08 -2.39
C GLN A 71 4.79 4.25 -2.57
N THR A 72 5.46 3.88 -1.47
CA THR A 72 6.62 2.99 -1.51
C THR A 72 6.27 1.61 -2.06
N LEU A 73 5.15 1.02 -1.62
CA LEU A 73 4.67 -0.26 -2.13
C LEU A 73 4.34 -0.18 -3.64
N GLU A 74 3.70 0.90 -4.09
CA GLU A 74 3.42 1.12 -5.52
C GLU A 74 4.69 1.28 -6.35
N ASN A 75 5.74 1.92 -5.79
CA ASN A 75 7.04 2.00 -6.44
C ASN A 75 7.67 0.61 -6.58
N GLN A 76 7.68 -0.18 -5.50
CA GLN A 76 8.19 -1.54 -5.52
C GLN A 76 7.44 -2.43 -6.51
N LEU A 77 6.11 -2.29 -6.60
CA LEU A 77 5.29 -3.02 -7.57
C LEU A 77 5.65 -2.65 -9.01
N ARG A 78 5.96 -1.36 -9.29
CA ARG A 78 6.46 -0.94 -10.61
C ARG A 78 7.82 -1.56 -10.94
N ASP A 79 8.72 -1.60 -9.97
CA ASP A 79 10.04 -2.21 -10.15
C ASP A 79 9.92 -3.72 -10.42
N VAL A 80 9.03 -4.42 -9.69
CA VAL A 80 8.75 -5.84 -9.90
C VAL A 80 8.20 -6.10 -11.31
N HIS A 81 7.27 -5.27 -11.80
CA HIS A 81 6.78 -5.39 -13.18
C HIS A 81 7.91 -5.26 -14.20
N LEU A 82 8.78 -4.26 -14.05
CA LEU A 82 9.93 -4.08 -14.94
C LEU A 82 10.88 -5.28 -14.91
N LEU A 83 11.13 -5.83 -13.72
CA LEU A 83 11.97 -7.02 -13.55
C LEU A 83 11.36 -8.27 -14.21
N ILE A 84 10.04 -8.44 -14.12
CA ILE A 84 9.31 -9.51 -14.81
C ILE A 84 9.50 -9.37 -16.32
N ASP A 85 9.25 -8.19 -16.90
CA ASP A 85 9.38 -7.96 -18.34
C ASP A 85 10.81 -8.27 -18.83
N GLN A 86 11.83 -7.81 -18.09
CA GLN A 86 13.24 -8.09 -18.39
C GLN A 86 13.57 -9.58 -18.31
N LEU A 87 13.02 -10.28 -17.32
CA LEU A 87 13.27 -11.70 -17.12
C LEU A 87 12.60 -12.56 -18.20
N GLU A 88 11.37 -12.22 -18.60
CA GLU A 88 10.69 -12.86 -19.72
C GLU A 88 11.47 -12.71 -21.02
N GLU A 89 12.01 -11.52 -21.28
CA GLU A 89 12.87 -11.29 -22.45
C GLU A 89 14.18 -12.09 -22.37
N SER A 90 14.81 -12.17 -21.19
CA SER A 90 15.98 -13.03 -20.96
C SER A 90 15.69 -14.52 -21.17
N ILE A 91 14.50 -14.99 -20.76
CA ILE A 91 14.02 -16.35 -20.99
C ILE A 91 13.91 -16.62 -22.49
N LYS A 92 13.20 -15.77 -23.25
CA LYS A 92 13.05 -15.89 -24.72
C LYS A 92 14.41 -15.95 -25.42
N ASN A 93 15.35 -15.10 -25.01
CA ASN A 93 16.70 -15.07 -25.55
C ASN A 93 17.50 -16.35 -25.22
N THR A 94 17.37 -16.86 -24.01
CA THR A 94 18.03 -18.12 -23.60
C THR A 94 17.45 -19.33 -24.32
N GLU A 95 16.13 -19.40 -24.49
CA GLU A 95 15.48 -20.45 -25.29
C GLU A 95 15.92 -20.41 -26.76
N LYS A 96 16.04 -19.22 -27.33
CA LYS A 96 16.57 -19.05 -28.69
C LYS A 96 18.01 -19.57 -28.78
N ALA A 97 18.86 -19.21 -27.82
CA ALA A 97 20.25 -19.67 -27.78
C ALA A 97 20.34 -21.20 -27.69
N ILE A 98 19.47 -21.85 -26.90
CA ILE A 98 19.37 -23.31 -26.82
C ILE A 98 19.00 -23.89 -28.19
N ARG A 99 17.93 -23.38 -28.83
CA ARG A 99 17.51 -23.86 -30.16
C ARG A 99 18.62 -23.73 -31.21
N ASP A 100 19.33 -22.61 -31.22
CA ASP A 100 20.43 -22.37 -32.15
C ASP A 100 21.58 -23.37 -31.89
N LYS A 101 21.93 -23.61 -30.62
CA LYS A 101 22.94 -24.61 -30.23
C LYS A 101 22.53 -26.03 -30.61
N GLU A 102 21.27 -26.41 -30.44
CA GLU A 102 20.74 -27.70 -30.86
C GLU A 102 20.83 -27.91 -32.38
N GLN A 103 20.64 -26.85 -33.18
CA GLN A 103 20.86 -26.91 -34.63
C GLN A 103 22.32 -27.17 -34.98
N TYR A 104 23.26 -26.47 -34.32
CA TYR A 104 24.69 -26.73 -34.49
C TYR A 104 25.08 -28.15 -34.07
N LEU A 105 24.52 -28.65 -32.97
CA LEU A 105 24.75 -30.01 -32.49
C LEU A 105 24.29 -31.05 -33.51
N LYS A 106 23.09 -30.90 -34.08
CA LYS A 106 22.57 -31.79 -35.13
C LYS A 106 23.48 -31.82 -36.36
N LEU A 107 24.01 -30.66 -36.77
CA LEU A 107 24.94 -30.57 -37.88
C LEU A 107 26.26 -31.28 -37.57
N ALA A 108 26.78 -31.12 -36.35
CA ALA A 108 28.00 -31.79 -35.89
C ALA A 108 27.83 -33.32 -35.87
N HIS A 109 26.71 -33.83 -35.33
CA HIS A 109 26.39 -35.27 -35.39
C HIS A 109 26.28 -35.77 -36.83
N THR A 110 25.58 -35.05 -37.70
CA THR A 110 25.45 -35.44 -39.12
C THR A 110 26.82 -35.54 -39.80
N ARG A 111 27.72 -34.57 -39.55
CA ARG A 111 29.11 -34.60 -40.05
C ARG A 111 29.88 -35.81 -39.51
N LEU A 112 29.67 -36.16 -38.23
CA LEU A 112 30.34 -37.28 -37.59
C LEU A 112 29.83 -38.61 -38.17
N ASP A 113 28.53 -38.75 -38.39
CA ASP A 113 27.92 -39.93 -39.01
C ASP A 113 28.40 -40.15 -40.44
N ILE A 114 28.52 -39.09 -41.24
CA ILE A 114 29.08 -39.17 -42.59
C ILE A 114 30.52 -39.71 -42.54
N ARG A 115 31.33 -39.28 -41.58
CA ARG A 115 32.70 -39.77 -41.41
C ARG A 115 32.76 -41.24 -40.97
N HIS A 116 31.81 -41.69 -40.14
CA HIS A 116 31.69 -43.10 -39.76
C HIS A 116 31.26 -44.03 -40.92
N LYS A 117 30.70 -43.47 -42.00
CA LYS A 117 30.27 -44.23 -43.19
C LYS A 117 31.35 -44.36 -44.27
N ARG A 118 32.57 -43.86 -44.03
CA ARG A 118 33.68 -43.95 -45.00
C ARG A 118 34.09 -45.41 -45.26
N PRO A 119 34.29 -45.83 -46.51
CA PRO A 119 34.62 -47.23 -46.83
C PRO A 119 36.09 -47.57 -46.56
N ASN A 120 36.34 -48.84 -46.19
CA ASN A 120 37.66 -49.47 -46.15
C ASN A 120 38.73 -48.66 -45.38
N VAL A 121 39.77 -48.23 -46.08
CA VAL A 121 40.97 -47.56 -45.54
C VAL A 121 40.76 -46.08 -45.22
N GLU A 122 39.63 -45.49 -45.62
CA GLU A 122 39.28 -44.10 -45.30
C GLU A 122 38.65 -43.93 -43.91
N LEU A 123 38.23 -45.04 -43.28
CA LEU A 123 37.75 -45.06 -41.90
C LEU A 123 38.94 -44.97 -40.93
N VAL A 124 39.43 -43.74 -40.76
CA VAL A 124 40.57 -43.43 -39.88
C VAL A 124 40.12 -42.46 -38.80
N TYR A 125 40.58 -42.69 -37.56
CA TYR A 125 40.38 -41.80 -36.43
C TYR A 125 41.34 -40.59 -36.50
N ASP A 126 41.12 -39.76 -37.52
CA ASP A 126 41.94 -38.60 -37.87
C ASP A 126 41.76 -37.41 -36.91
N ALA A 127 42.61 -36.39 -37.01
CA ALA A 127 42.52 -35.20 -36.16
C ALA A 127 41.15 -34.48 -36.28
N PRO A 128 40.57 -34.30 -37.47
CA PRO A 128 39.22 -33.75 -37.60
C PRO A 128 38.12 -34.58 -36.92
N GLN A 129 38.17 -35.92 -36.96
CA GLN A 129 37.23 -36.81 -36.26
C GLN A 129 37.28 -36.55 -34.75
N LYS A 130 38.50 -36.48 -34.18
CA LYS A 130 38.70 -36.18 -32.75
C LYS A 130 38.12 -34.82 -32.36
N ARG A 131 38.44 -33.79 -33.15
CA ARG A 131 37.94 -32.43 -32.90
C ARG A 131 36.42 -32.33 -32.97
N LEU A 132 35.79 -33.05 -33.90
CA LEU A 132 34.34 -33.07 -34.01
C LEU A 132 33.66 -33.74 -32.80
N ILE A 133 34.27 -34.80 -32.25
CA ILE A 133 33.79 -35.44 -31.02
C ILE A 133 33.94 -34.50 -29.81
N GLU A 134 35.06 -33.78 -29.73
CA GLU A 134 35.27 -32.75 -28.69
C GLU A 134 34.25 -31.62 -28.82
N GLU A 135 34.04 -31.08 -30.03
CA GLU A 135 33.07 -30.02 -30.31
C GLU A 135 31.63 -30.43 -29.93
N ILE A 136 31.21 -31.66 -30.24
CA ILE A 136 29.90 -32.18 -29.83
C ILE A 136 29.76 -32.13 -28.32
N ARG A 137 30.76 -32.63 -27.57
CA ARG A 137 30.74 -32.62 -26.10
C ARG A 137 30.69 -31.21 -25.53
N GLU A 138 31.43 -30.28 -26.12
CA GLU A 138 31.43 -28.86 -25.72
C GLU A 138 30.04 -28.23 -25.95
N ILE A 139 29.40 -28.49 -27.10
CA ILE A 139 28.06 -27.98 -27.41
C ILE A 139 27.01 -28.60 -26.48
N GLU A 140 27.08 -29.90 -26.20
CA GLU A 140 26.18 -30.58 -25.25
C GLU A 140 26.29 -29.97 -23.84
N CYS A 141 27.52 -29.73 -23.37
CA CYS A 141 27.77 -29.09 -22.07
C CYS A 141 27.21 -27.66 -22.02
N GLU A 142 27.37 -26.89 -23.11
CA GLU A 142 26.83 -25.53 -23.19
C GLU A 142 25.30 -25.52 -23.20
N ILE A 143 24.66 -26.45 -23.93
CA ILE A 143 23.19 -26.61 -23.93
C ILE A 143 22.70 -26.91 -22.52
N GLN A 144 23.35 -27.85 -21.82
CA GLN A 144 22.98 -28.20 -20.45
C GLN A 144 23.07 -26.97 -19.52
N ARG A 145 24.17 -26.20 -19.60
CA ARG A 145 24.34 -24.99 -18.80
C ARG A 145 23.27 -23.94 -19.09
N LEU A 146 22.88 -23.78 -20.36
CA LEU A 146 21.80 -22.86 -20.75
C LEU A 146 20.44 -23.34 -20.23
N GLN A 147 20.17 -24.65 -20.24
CA GLN A 147 18.95 -25.25 -19.68
C GLN A 147 18.86 -25.06 -18.17
N GLU A 148 19.97 -25.24 -17.44
CA GLU A 148 20.04 -24.95 -16.00
C GLU A 148 19.69 -23.49 -15.70
N ARG A 149 20.31 -22.55 -16.44
CA ARG A 149 20.02 -21.11 -16.31
C ARG A 149 18.58 -20.75 -16.68
N LEU A 150 18.02 -21.41 -17.69
CA LEU A 150 16.62 -21.24 -18.10
C LEU A 150 15.68 -21.69 -16.96
N ASN A 151 15.95 -22.84 -16.36
CA ASN A 151 15.15 -23.34 -15.24
C ASN A 151 15.24 -22.39 -14.03
N GLU A 152 16.43 -21.90 -13.68
CA GLU A 152 16.58 -20.88 -12.64
C GLU A 152 15.77 -19.61 -12.95
N SER A 153 15.79 -19.17 -14.21
CA SER A 153 15.04 -17.97 -14.65
C SER A 153 13.53 -18.19 -14.50
N HIS A 154 13.01 -19.36 -14.86
CA HIS A 154 11.60 -19.69 -14.63
C HIS A 154 11.22 -19.75 -13.15
N VAL A 155 12.10 -20.28 -12.29
CA VAL A 155 11.87 -20.28 -10.83
C VAL A 155 11.83 -18.85 -10.30
N ARG A 156 12.76 -17.99 -10.72
CA ARG A 156 12.78 -16.57 -10.36
C ARG A 156 11.51 -15.85 -10.81
N LEU A 157 11.03 -16.12 -12.02
CA LEU A 157 9.80 -15.54 -12.54
C LEU A 157 8.59 -15.88 -11.67
N ARG A 158 8.42 -17.16 -11.30
CA ARG A 158 7.33 -17.60 -10.41
C ARG A 158 7.39 -16.92 -9.03
N ASN A 159 8.59 -16.69 -8.51
CA ASN A 159 8.76 -15.98 -7.24
C ASN A 159 8.35 -14.50 -7.38
N LEU A 160 8.77 -13.83 -8.45
CA LEU A 160 8.36 -12.45 -8.73
C LEU A 160 6.84 -12.33 -8.93
N ASP A 161 6.20 -13.27 -9.61
CA ASP A 161 4.74 -13.30 -9.74
C ASP A 161 4.04 -13.41 -8.39
N ARG A 162 4.59 -14.22 -7.48
CA ARG A 162 4.08 -14.32 -6.11
C ARG A 162 4.26 -13.02 -5.34
N ASP A 163 5.44 -12.43 -5.41
CA ASP A 163 5.76 -11.17 -4.72
C ASP A 163 4.88 -10.01 -5.23
N LYS A 164 4.61 -9.99 -6.54
CA LYS A 164 3.66 -9.07 -7.17
C LYS A 164 2.28 -9.17 -6.53
N LEU A 165 1.71 -10.38 -6.42
CA LEU A 165 0.39 -10.59 -5.82
C LEU A 165 0.34 -10.13 -4.36
N ILE A 166 1.42 -10.34 -3.60
CA ILE A 166 1.54 -9.89 -2.21
C ILE A 166 1.53 -8.36 -2.16
N LEU A 167 2.33 -7.70 -2.99
CA LEU A 167 2.39 -6.23 -3.06
C LEU A 167 1.04 -5.62 -3.46
N GLU A 168 0.36 -6.19 -4.46
CA GLU A 168 -0.98 -5.76 -4.87
C GLU A 168 -1.97 -5.85 -3.70
N LYS A 169 -1.92 -6.94 -2.93
CA LYS A 169 -2.78 -7.12 -1.75
C LYS A 169 -2.47 -6.13 -0.64
N ASP A 170 -1.20 -5.85 -0.39
CA ASP A 170 -0.76 -4.89 0.61
C ASP A 170 -1.18 -3.47 0.24
N ILE A 171 -1.08 -3.09 -1.05
CA ILE A 171 -1.55 -1.80 -1.57
C ILE A 171 -3.06 -1.68 -1.40
N GLU A 172 -3.84 -2.72 -1.70
CA GLU A 172 -5.29 -2.74 -1.49
C GLU A 172 -5.62 -2.53 -0.01
N THR A 173 -4.97 -3.30 0.88
CA THR A 173 -5.17 -3.20 2.33
C THR A 173 -4.83 -1.80 2.84
N LYS A 174 -3.73 -1.21 2.34
CA LYS A 174 -3.32 0.14 2.71
C LYS A 174 -4.28 1.20 2.18
N THR A 175 -4.82 1.01 0.98
CA THR A 175 -5.85 1.87 0.40
C THR A 175 -7.12 1.87 1.26
N ASN A 176 -7.57 0.69 1.68
CA ASN A 176 -8.72 0.56 2.60
C ASN A 176 -8.45 1.21 3.96
N THR A 177 -7.23 1.04 4.49
CA THR A 177 -6.82 1.68 5.76
C THR A 177 -6.87 3.20 5.66
N ILE A 178 -6.35 3.76 4.55
CA ILE A 178 -6.39 5.21 4.31
C ILE A 178 -7.83 5.69 4.17
N PHE A 179 -8.68 4.96 3.43
CA PHE A 179 -10.09 5.31 3.29
C PHE A 179 -10.82 5.38 4.64
N VAL A 180 -10.63 4.38 5.50
CA VAL A 180 -11.25 4.36 6.83
C VAL A 180 -10.71 5.49 7.71
N ASP A 181 -9.39 5.69 7.76
CA ASP A 181 -8.78 6.70 8.63
C ASP A 181 -9.12 8.13 8.15
N GLU A 182 -9.08 8.38 6.84
CA GLU A 182 -9.27 9.70 6.24
C GLU A 182 -10.74 10.05 6.04
N VAL A 183 -11.51 9.21 5.34
CA VAL A 183 -12.88 9.54 4.93
C VAL A 183 -13.87 9.30 6.06
N GLU A 184 -13.88 8.08 6.62
CA GLU A 184 -14.87 7.70 7.63
C GLU A 184 -14.56 8.39 8.98
N CYS A 185 -13.33 8.25 9.47
CA CYS A 185 -12.97 8.73 10.80
C CYS A 185 -12.64 10.22 10.83
N HIS A 186 -11.67 10.68 10.02
CA HIS A 186 -11.18 12.05 10.12
C HIS A 186 -12.16 13.06 9.53
N GLU A 187 -12.59 12.88 8.28
CA GLU A 187 -13.51 13.79 7.60
C GLU A 187 -14.97 13.63 8.08
N GLY A 188 -15.46 12.40 8.25
CA GLY A 188 -16.85 12.15 8.65
C GLY A 188 -17.13 12.41 10.14
N LEU A 189 -16.50 11.61 11.01
CA LEU A 189 -16.82 11.59 12.44
C LEU A 189 -16.13 12.70 13.25
N ARG A 190 -14.90 13.07 12.90
CA ARG A 190 -14.09 13.98 13.74
C ARG A 190 -14.30 15.44 13.40
N LYS A 191 -14.35 15.82 12.11
CA LYS A 191 -14.59 17.22 11.71
C LYS A 191 -15.96 17.73 12.11
N SER A 192 -16.95 16.86 12.26
CA SER A 192 -18.28 17.21 12.77
C SER A 192 -18.29 17.58 14.25
N ILE A 193 -17.23 17.24 15.01
CA ILE A 193 -17.04 17.68 16.40
C ILE A 193 -16.45 19.10 16.38
N SER A 194 -17.26 20.09 16.01
CA SER A 194 -16.95 21.52 16.16
C SER A 194 -17.16 21.92 17.62
N ILE A 195 -16.07 22.30 18.31
CA ILE A 195 -16.09 22.89 19.66
C ILE A 195 -16.00 24.43 19.57
N GLU A 196 -16.11 25.01 18.37
CA GLU A 196 -16.22 26.46 18.21
C GLU A 196 -17.63 26.95 18.61
N ASP A 197 -18.60 26.04 18.62
CA ASP A 197 -20.01 26.30 18.96
C ASP A 197 -20.35 26.06 20.45
N TRP A 198 -19.36 25.79 21.32
CA TRP A 198 -19.53 25.44 22.74
C TRP A 198 -19.03 26.53 23.68
#